data_AF-A0AAW6FDZ6-F1
#
_entry.id   AF-A0AAW6FDZ6-F1
#
_cell.length_a   1.000
_cell.length_b   1.000
_cell.length_c   1.000
_cell.angle_alpha   90.00
_cell.angle_beta   90.00
_cell.angle_gamma   90.00
#
_symmetry.space_group_name_H-M   'P 1'
#
loop_
_entity.id
_entity.type
_entity.pdbx_description
1 polymer ?
#
loop_
_entity_poly.entity_id
_entity_poly.type
_entity_poly.pdbx_seq_one_letter_code
_entity_poly.pdbx_strand_id
1 'polypeptide(L)'
;MMEFWEMRLKDFFLKLHYYNEKKQRELEVYANLLRMQTVSLINVQLDKKSRITDPKKFWLFPWEIESVQESGVQDIGNVIKLSKLL
;
A
#
# COMPACT_ATOMS: atom_id res chain seq x y z
N MET A 1 -28.39 -8.44 -7.11
CA MET A 1 -27.25 -8.67 -6.19
C MET A 1 -27.14 -10.18 -6.06
N MET A 2 -25.96 -10.77 -6.27
CA MET A 2 -25.76 -12.23 -6.15
C MET A 2 -25.26 -12.51 -4.73
N GLU A 3 -25.94 -13.40 -4.03
CA GLU A 3 -25.63 -13.72 -2.63
C GLU A 3 -24.35 -14.56 -2.51
N PHE A 4 -23.70 -14.52 -1.35
CA PHE A 4 -22.39 -15.17 -1.13
C PHE A 4 -22.42 -16.68 -1.39
N TRP A 5 -23.49 -17.37 -0.98
CA TRP A 5 -23.64 -18.82 -1.15
C TRP A 5 -23.98 -19.25 -2.59
N GLU A 6 -24.35 -18.31 -3.46
CA GLU A 6 -24.69 -18.56 -4.87
C GLU A 6 -23.47 -18.42 -5.79
N MET A 7 -22.33 -17.98 -5.24
CA MET A 7 -21.15 -17.63 -6.00
C MET A 7 -20.25 -18.85 -6.23
N ARG A 8 -19.75 -19.01 -7.46
CA ARG A 8 -18.69 -19.98 -7.72
C ARG A 8 -17.44 -19.60 -6.95
N LEU A 9 -16.71 -20.59 -6.43
CA LEU A 9 -15.47 -20.37 -5.67
C LEU A 9 -14.50 -19.41 -6.36
N LYS A 10 -14.30 -19.54 -7.68
CA LYS A 10 -13.43 -18.64 -8.46
C LYS A 10 -13.88 -17.18 -8.40
N ASP A 11 -15.19 -16.95 -8.51
CA ASP A 11 -15.78 -15.61 -8.57
C ASP A 11 -15.73 -14.98 -7.16
N PHE A 12 -15.83 -15.81 -6.12
CA PHE A 12 -15.66 -15.39 -4.72
C PHE A 12 -14.23 -14.92 -4.45
N PHE A 13 -13.21 -15.74 -4.72
CA PHE A 13 -11.82 -15.36 -4.47
C PHE A 13 -11.41 -14.13 -5.27
N LEU A 14 -11.90 -14.00 -6.51
CA LEU A 14 -11.66 -12.81 -7.33
C LEU A 14 -12.24 -11.54 -6.68
N LYS A 15 -13.50 -11.59 -6.22
CA LYS A 15 -14.11 -10.46 -5.52
C LYS A 15 -13.42 -10.15 -4.19
N LEU A 16 -13.05 -11.18 -3.43
CA LEU A 16 -12.34 -11.01 -2.16
C LEU A 16 -10.99 -10.32 -2.37
N HIS A 17 -10.25 -10.70 -3.42
CA HIS A 17 -8.99 -10.07 -3.79
C HIS A 17 -9.17 -8.56 -4.05
N TYR A 18 -10.08 -8.18 -4.96
CA TYR A 18 -10.32 -6.77 -5.27
C TYR A 18 -10.90 -5.98 -4.10
N TYR A 19 -11.71 -6.61 -3.25
CA TYR A 19 -12.21 -6.01 -2.03
C TYR A 19 -11.05 -5.67 -1.07
N ASN A 20 -10.14 -6.62 -0.86
CA ASN A 20 -8.96 -6.41 -0.02
C ASN A 20 -8.03 -5.34 -0.59
N GLU A 21 -7.77 -5.36 -1.91
CA GLU A 21 -6.98 -4.29 -2.55
C GLU A 21 -7.64 -2.91 -2.42
N LYS A 22 -8.96 -2.84 -2.52
CA LYS A 22 -9.69 -1.59 -2.30
C LYS A 22 -9.56 -1.13 -0.84
N LYS A 23 -9.73 -2.03 0.12
CA LYS A 23 -9.60 -1.72 1.55
C LYS A 23 -8.20 -1.29 1.94
N GLN A 24 -7.19 -1.94 1.36
CA GLN A 24 -5.79 -1.56 1.55
C GLN A 24 -5.53 -0.15 1.02
N ARG A 25 -5.97 0.17 -0.20
CA ARG A 25 -5.87 1.53 -0.75
C ARG A 25 -6.59 2.58 0.10
N GLU A 26 -7.79 2.28 0.60
CA GLU A 26 -8.52 3.18 1.52
C GLU A 26 -7.71 3.45 2.80
N LEU A 27 -7.12 2.41 3.38
CA LEU A 27 -6.27 2.52 4.58
C LEU A 27 -5.02 3.37 4.30
N GLU A 28 -4.35 3.15 3.18
CA GLU A 28 -3.16 3.91 2.79
C GLU A 28 -3.46 5.39 2.60
N VAL A 29 -4.59 5.73 1.96
CA VAL A 29 -5.03 7.13 1.79
C VAL A 29 -5.27 7.78 3.15
N TYR A 30 -5.99 7.09 4.05
CA TYR A 30 -6.28 7.63 5.38
C TYR A 30 -5.02 7.80 6.23
N ALA A 31 -4.12 6.82 6.22
CA ALA A 31 -2.85 6.89 6.92
C ALA A 31 -1.98 8.05 6.41
N ASN A 32 -1.93 8.26 5.09
CA ASN A 32 -1.22 9.39 4.48
C ASN A 32 -1.82 10.74 4.87
N LEU A 33 -3.16 10.85 4.89
CA LEU A 33 -3.84 12.06 5.35
C LEU A 33 -3.45 12.39 6.81
N LEU A 34 -3.51 11.39 7.69
CA LEU A 34 -3.15 11.55 9.11
C LEU A 34 -1.69 11.99 9.26
N ARG A 35 -0.78 11.39 8.48
CA ARG A 35 0.63 11.76 8.47
C ARG A 35 0.84 13.20 8.03
N MET A 36 0.18 13.65 6.96
CA MET A 36 0.25 15.04 6.50
C MET A 36 -0.27 16.03 7.55
N GLN A 37 -1.43 15.74 8.16
CA GLN A 37 -2.00 16.57 9.21
C GLN A 37 -1.06 16.67 10.42
N THR A 38 -0.50 15.53 10.85
CA THR A 38 0.46 15.47 11.96
C THR A 38 1.71 16.31 11.67
N VAL A 39 2.30 16.16 10.47
CA VAL A 39 3.47 16.95 10.07
C VAL A 39 3.15 18.44 10.02
N SER A 40 1.96 18.82 9.55
CA SER A 40 1.51 20.21 9.55
C SER A 40 1.47 20.79 10.97
N LEU A 41 0.86 20.06 11.92
CA LEU A 41 0.77 20.48 13.32
C LEU A 41 2.14 20.60 13.98
N ILE A 42 3.04 19.64 13.74
CA ILE A 42 4.41 19.69 14.27
C ILE A 42 5.17 20.88 13.69
N ASN A 43 5.05 21.14 12.39
CA ASN A 43 5.72 22.25 11.73
C ASN A 43 5.32 23.64 12.27
N VAL A 44 4.15 23.78 12.91
CA VAL A 44 3.76 25.02 13.59
C VAL A 44 4.70 25.34 14.76
N GLN A 45 5.21 24.31 15.45
CA GLN A 45 6.09 24.46 16.60
C GLN A 45 7.58 24.54 16.23
N LEU A 46 7.92 24.34 14.95
CA LEU A 46 9.30 24.32 14.47
C LEU A 46 9.70 25.65 13.81
N ASP A 47 10.96 26.04 14.04
CA ASP A 47 11.62 27.10 13.28
C ASP A 47 11.63 26.78 11.79
N LYS A 48 11.58 27.82 10.95
CA LYS A 48 11.48 27.68 9.49
C LYS A 48 12.56 26.76 8.88
N LYS A 49 13.78 26.76 9.46
CA LYS A 49 14.91 25.93 8.99
C LYS A 49 14.76 24.45 9.33
N SER A 50 13.98 24.13 10.35
CA SER A 50 13.81 22.77 10.88
C SER A 50 12.51 22.11 10.42
N ARG A 51 11.69 22.83 9.63
CA ARG A 51 10.42 22.30 9.14
C ARG A 51 10.63 21.07 8.28
N ILE A 52 9.77 20.08 8.51
CA ILE A 52 9.72 18.85 7.75
C ILE A 52 9.03 19.16 6.42
N THR A 53 9.78 19.05 5.33
CA THR A 53 9.28 19.29 3.96
C THR A 53 8.73 18.03 3.31
N ASP A 54 9.31 16.87 3.64
CA ASP A 54 8.85 15.57 3.17
C ASP A 54 8.25 14.78 4.33
N PRO A 55 6.91 14.60 4.38
CA PRO A 55 6.25 13.83 5.41
C PRO A 55 6.75 12.37 5.51
N LYS A 56 7.38 11.79 4.48
CA LYS A 56 7.88 10.40 4.53
C LYS A 56 9.09 10.27 5.43
N LYS A 57 9.87 11.34 5.57
CA LYS A 57 10.99 11.40 6.52
C LYS A 57 10.54 11.46 7.98
N PHE A 58 9.31 11.87 8.24
CA PHE A 58 8.75 11.91 9.58
C PHE A 58 8.30 10.52 10.05
N TRP A 59 7.57 9.80 9.20
CA TRP A 59 7.05 8.47 9.51
C TRP A 59 6.91 7.66 8.20
N LEU A 60 7.63 6.55 8.09
CA LEU A 60 7.50 5.57 7.00
C LEU A 60 6.51 4.47 7.37
N PHE A 61 5.59 4.13 6.46
CA PHE A 61 4.67 3.01 6.68
C PHE A 61 5.27 1.67 6.23
N PRO A 62 4.82 0.53 6.80
CA PRO A 62 5.35 -0.80 6.46
C PRO A 62 5.31 -1.13 4.96
N TRP A 63 4.20 -0.82 4.28
CA TRP A 63 4.03 -1.05 2.83
C TRP A 63 4.95 -0.18 1.96
N GLU A 64 5.45 0.94 2.49
CA GLU A 64 6.46 1.76 1.81
C GLU A 64 7.87 1.17 1.95
N ILE A 65 8.12 0.36 2.98
CA ILE A 65 9.39 -0.37 3.16
C ILE A 65 9.41 -1.60 2.24
N GLU A 66 8.30 -2.32 2.19
CA GLU A 66 8.13 -3.51 1.36
C GLU A 66 8.30 -3.19 -0.13
N SER A 67 7.68 -2.10 -0.62
CA SER A 67 7.84 -1.67 -2.03
C SER A 67 9.28 -1.31 -2.41
N VAL A 68 10.08 -0.77 -1.48
CA VAL A 68 11.51 -0.50 -1.69
C VAL A 68 12.33 -1.79 -1.73
N GLN A 69 11.92 -2.84 -1.01
CA GLN A 69 12.57 -4.15 -1.06
C GLN A 69 12.18 -4.94 -2.31
N GLU A 70 10.91 -4.91 -2.72
CA GLU A 70 10.44 -5.59 -3.94
C GLU A 70 11.07 -5.02 -5.22
N SER A 71 11.30 -3.71 -5.27
CA SER A 71 12.00 -3.07 -6.40
C SER A 71 13.49 -3.45 -6.50
N GLY A 72 14.09 -3.98 -5.43
CA GLY A 72 15.43 -4.57 -5.46
C GLY A 72 15.47 -6.06 -5.86
N VAL A 73 14.32 -6.72 -5.96
CA VAL A 73 14.20 -8.19 -6.17
C VAL A 73 13.55 -8.54 -7.52
N GLN A 74 13.25 -7.57 -8.38
CA GLN A 74 12.78 -7.82 -9.76
C GLN A 74 13.89 -8.28 -10.71
N ASP A 75 14.63 -9.32 -10.32
CA ASP A 75 15.34 -10.20 -11.24
C ASP A 75 14.29 -11.06 -11.95
N ILE A 76 13.90 -10.64 -13.14
CA ILE A 76 12.81 -11.16 -14.01
C ILE A 76 12.99 -12.66 -14.38
N GLY A 77 14.06 -13.33 -13.93
CA GLY A 77 14.37 -14.72 -14.24
C GLY A 77 13.41 -15.77 -13.68
N ASN A 78 12.72 -15.50 -12.57
CA ASN A 78 11.86 -16.51 -11.92
C ASN A 78 10.45 -16.59 -12.52
N VAL A 79 9.91 -15.50 -13.07
CA VAL A 79 8.57 -15.49 -13.69
C VAL A 79 8.57 -16.28 -15.00
N ILE A 80 9.67 -16.26 -15.76
CA ILE A 80 9.85 -17.02 -17.01
C ILE A 80 9.98 -18.54 -16.77
N LYS A 81 10.40 -18.97 -15.57
CA LYS A 81 10.48 -20.39 -15.23
C LYS A 81 9.12 -21.00 -14.89
N LEU A 82 8.24 -20.23 -14.26
CA LEU A 82 6.89 -20.70 -13.91
C LEU A 82 5.97 -20.82 -15.12
N SER A 83 6.13 -19.97 -16.14
CA SER A 83 5.37 -20.08 -17.39
C SER A 83 5.76 -21.27 -18.27
N LYS A 84 6.86 -21.97 -17.96
CA LYS A 84 7.27 -23.21 -18.63
C LYS A 84 6.79 -24.48 -17.92
N LEU A 85 6.14 -24.35 -16.76
CA LEU A 85 5.65 -25.46 -15.94
C LEU A 85 4.11 -25.59 -15.97
N LEU A 86 3.43 -24.72 -16.72
CA LEU A 86 2.02 -24.78 -17.06
C LEU A 86 1.87 -25.05 -18.56
#